data_AF-A0A8D8E3K2-F1
#
_entry.id   AF-A0A8D8E3K2-F1
#
_cell.length_a   1.000
_cell.length_b   1.000
_cell.length_c   1.000
_cell.angle_alpha   90.00
_cell.angle_beta   90.00
_cell.angle_gamma   90.00
#
_symmetry.space_group_name_H-M   'P 1'
#
loop_
_entity.id
_entity.type
_entity.pdbx_description
1 polymer ?
#
loop_
_entity_poly.entity_id
_entity_poly.type
_entity_poly.pdbx_seq_one_letter_code
_entity_poly.pdbx_strand_id
1 'polypeptide(L)'
;MEADLHFDSNLYVDCILKVVLEKAGPRRIVFSCFDADICTMLRLKQNLYPVMFLTLGVTSRYPSYHDPRCNSIEMAVRNACATELLGIVAHTEDLLRDQTQVNMATDNGLIIFCWGDDNNSKDTIKHLKSLGIHAIIYDKMDIFSDKAVKESVFLVGARESQAALLQQINIENRYEQANHHDFLDQSKESLASAGK
;
A
#
# COMPACT_ATOMS: atom_id res chain seq x y z
N MET A 1 -5.13 46.17 -9.75
CA MET A 1 -4.26 45.25 -10.51
C MET A 1 -3.79 44.21 -9.51
N GLU A 2 -4.68 43.30 -9.16
CA GLU A 2 -4.32 42.16 -8.31
C GLU A 2 -3.68 41.13 -9.23
N ALA A 3 -2.42 40.81 -8.98
CA ALA A 3 -1.81 39.66 -9.63
C ALA A 3 -2.52 38.43 -9.07
N ASP A 4 -3.41 37.86 -9.87
CA ASP A 4 -3.97 36.54 -9.67
C ASP A 4 -2.78 35.57 -9.55
N LEU A 5 -2.45 35.19 -8.31
CA LEU A 5 -1.43 34.18 -8.01
C LEU A 5 -2.02 32.85 -8.44
N HIS A 6 -2.05 32.60 -9.74
CA HIS A 6 -2.44 31.32 -10.30
C HIS A 6 -1.47 30.26 -9.77
N PHE A 7 -1.97 29.40 -8.88
CA PHE A 7 -1.22 28.28 -8.37
C PHE A 7 -1.06 27.24 -9.49
N ASP A 8 0.14 27.19 -10.09
CA ASP A 8 0.49 26.15 -11.05
C ASP A 8 0.82 24.86 -10.30
N SER A 9 -0.21 24.03 -10.13
CA SER A 9 -0.08 22.72 -9.48
C SER A 9 0.87 21.78 -10.21
N ASN A 10 1.00 21.94 -11.53
CA ASN A 10 1.86 21.11 -12.36
C ASN A 10 3.33 21.40 -12.07
N LEU A 11 3.71 22.69 -12.10
CA LEU A 11 5.05 23.15 -11.73
C LEU A 11 5.38 22.85 -10.26
N TYR A 12 4.40 22.98 -9.36
CA TYR A 12 4.56 22.65 -7.95
C TYR A 12 4.97 21.18 -7.75
N VAL A 13 4.25 20.25 -8.39
CA VAL A 13 4.57 18.81 -8.31
C VAL A 13 5.92 18.51 -8.96
N ASP A 14 6.24 19.14 -10.09
CA ASP A 14 7.53 18.94 -10.77
C ASP A 14 8.73 19.35 -9.91
N CYS A 15 8.61 20.46 -9.19
CA CYS A 15 9.64 20.90 -8.24
C CYS A 15 9.89 19.84 -7.15
N ILE A 16 8.82 19.27 -6.58
CA ILE A 16 8.92 18.23 -5.55
C ILE A 16 9.57 16.96 -6.12
N LEU A 17 9.09 16.50 -7.27
CA LEU A 17 9.60 15.28 -7.92
C LEU A 17 11.06 15.41 -8.28
N LYS A 18 11.48 16.55 -8.83
CA LYS A 18 12.89 16.82 -9.15
C LYS A 18 13.78 16.62 -7.92
N VAL A 19 13.44 17.25 -6.80
CA VAL A 19 14.23 17.15 -5.56
C VAL A 19 14.26 15.71 -5.06
N VAL A 20 13.12 15.03 -5.03
CA VAL A 20 13.06 13.65 -4.52
C VAL A 20 13.85 12.70 -5.41
N LEU A 21 13.68 12.76 -6.73
CA LEU A 21 14.39 11.87 -7.66
C LEU A 21 15.90 12.11 -7.67
N GLU A 22 16.36 13.35 -7.53
CA GLU A 22 17.78 13.68 -7.46
C GLU A 22 18.43 13.29 -6.12
N LYS A 23 17.67 13.31 -5.02
CA LYS A 23 18.24 13.21 -3.65
C LYS A 23 17.87 11.94 -2.90
N ALA A 24 16.87 11.18 -3.32
CA ALA A 24 16.33 10.04 -2.57
C ALA A 24 17.40 8.99 -2.20
N GLY A 25 18.31 8.67 -3.13
CA GLY A 25 19.30 7.62 -2.93
C GLY A 25 18.63 6.25 -2.65
N PRO A 26 19.09 5.46 -1.67
CA PRO A 26 18.55 4.13 -1.39
C PRO A 26 17.30 4.14 -0.49
N ARG A 27 16.76 5.31 -0.14
CA ARG A 27 15.63 5.43 0.79
C ARG A 27 14.36 4.91 0.15
N ARG A 28 13.57 4.18 0.93
CA ARG A 28 12.18 3.86 0.58
C ARG A 28 11.32 5.09 0.84
N ILE A 29 10.60 5.54 -0.18
CA ILE A 29 9.77 6.74 -0.13
C ILE A 29 8.36 6.36 -0.55
N VAL A 30 7.39 6.92 0.17
CA VAL A 30 5.97 6.90 -0.19
C VAL A 30 5.53 8.36 -0.22
N PHE A 31 4.85 8.77 -1.28
CA PHE A 31 4.19 10.07 -1.30
C PHE A 31 2.80 9.96 -0.69
N SER A 32 2.38 11.00 0.02
CA SER A 32 1.00 11.11 0.47
C SER A 32 0.53 12.56 0.53
N CYS A 33 -0.70 12.83 0.10
CA CYS A 33 -1.32 14.16 0.19
C CYS A 33 -2.81 14.10 0.55
N PHE A 34 -3.34 15.17 1.17
CA PHE A 34 -4.79 15.37 1.37
C PHE A 34 -5.49 15.88 0.10
N ASP A 35 -4.74 16.34 -0.90
CA ASP A 35 -5.28 16.82 -2.16
C ASP A 35 -5.28 15.68 -3.19
N ALA A 36 -6.46 15.30 -3.67
CA ALA A 36 -6.65 14.20 -4.58
C ALA A 36 -6.10 14.49 -6.00
N ASP A 37 -6.11 15.74 -6.43
CA ASP A 37 -5.56 16.13 -7.74
C ASP A 37 -4.03 16.12 -7.70
N ILE A 38 -3.41 16.56 -6.59
CA ILE A 38 -1.98 16.39 -6.36
C ILE A 38 -1.59 14.90 -6.35
N CYS A 39 -2.35 14.04 -5.67
CA CYS A 39 -2.10 12.58 -5.67
C CYS A 39 -2.15 12.01 -7.09
N THR A 40 -3.14 12.42 -7.88
CA THR A 40 -3.29 12.01 -9.27
C THR A 40 -2.10 12.46 -10.13
N MET A 41 -1.68 13.72 -9.99
CA MET A 41 -0.50 14.24 -10.71
C MET A 41 0.78 13.50 -10.33
N LEU A 42 1.00 13.23 -9.04
CA LEU A 42 2.14 12.43 -8.58
C LEU A 42 2.13 11.01 -9.16
N ARG A 43 0.96 10.38 -9.26
CA ARG A 43 0.80 9.04 -9.84
C ARG A 43 1.03 9.02 -11.36
N LEU A 44 0.66 10.08 -12.06
CA LEU A 44 0.83 10.19 -13.52
C LEU A 44 2.23 10.63 -13.94
N LYS A 45 2.90 11.47 -13.15
CA LYS A 45 4.22 12.02 -13.47
C LYS A 45 5.39 11.07 -13.16
N GLN A 46 5.19 10.06 -12.32
CA GLN A 46 6.22 9.08 -11.99
C GLN A 46 5.62 7.72 -11.60
N ASN A 47 6.42 6.66 -11.70
CA ASN A 47 6.04 5.29 -11.36
C ASN A 47 7.03 4.58 -10.41
N LEU A 48 7.95 5.32 -9.79
CA LEU A 48 9.00 4.78 -8.93
C LEU A 48 8.56 4.65 -7.47
N TYR A 49 7.89 5.68 -6.95
CA TYR A 49 7.42 5.74 -5.57
C TYR A 49 5.90 5.64 -5.51
N PRO A 50 5.35 4.79 -4.63
CA PRO A 50 3.91 4.70 -4.46
C PRO A 50 3.34 5.99 -3.90
N VAL A 51 2.07 6.24 -4.22
CA VAL A 51 1.31 7.39 -3.75
C VAL A 51 0.13 6.89 -2.93
N MET A 52 -0.14 7.52 -1.79
CA MET A 52 -1.26 7.23 -0.91
C MET A 52 -2.10 8.49 -0.65
N PHE A 53 -3.42 8.34 -0.54
CA PHE A 53 -4.31 9.48 -0.34
C PHE A 53 -4.70 9.64 1.14
N LEU A 54 -4.47 10.82 1.73
CA LEU A 54 -4.91 11.11 3.09
C LEU A 54 -6.37 11.56 3.10
N THR A 55 -7.13 11.06 4.06
CA THR A 55 -8.53 11.43 4.28
C THR A 55 -8.73 11.87 5.73
N LEU A 56 -9.53 12.93 5.93
CA LEU A 56 -10.02 13.29 7.27
C LEU A 56 -11.07 12.28 7.76
N GLY A 57 -11.68 11.55 6.83
CA GLY A 57 -12.86 10.76 7.13
C GLY A 57 -14.02 11.65 7.60
N VAL A 58 -15.02 11.01 8.20
CA VAL A 58 -16.07 11.74 8.90
C VAL A 58 -15.52 12.19 10.24
N THR A 59 -15.51 13.48 10.54
CA THR A 59 -15.01 13.95 11.85
C THR A 59 -15.66 15.28 12.23
N SER A 60 -15.81 15.50 13.54
CA SER A 60 -16.17 16.80 14.11
C SER A 60 -14.96 17.58 14.64
N ARG A 61 -13.75 17.00 14.59
CA ARG A 61 -12.52 17.64 15.08
C ARG A 61 -12.01 18.71 14.14
N TYR A 62 -12.27 18.56 12.85
CA TYR A 62 -11.79 19.45 11.80
C TYR A 62 -12.93 19.86 10.86
N PRO A 63 -12.87 21.06 10.26
CA PRO A 63 -13.76 21.42 9.16
C PRO A 63 -13.57 20.47 7.98
N SER A 64 -14.67 20.12 7.32
CA SER A 64 -14.62 19.34 6.08
C SER A 64 -13.91 20.10 4.97
N TYR A 65 -13.18 19.38 4.13
CA TYR A 65 -12.62 19.94 2.91
C TYR A 65 -13.72 20.26 1.91
N HIS A 66 -13.48 21.24 1.05
CA HIS A 66 -14.36 21.53 -0.09
C HIS A 66 -14.40 20.36 -1.09
N ASP A 67 -13.30 19.62 -1.20
CA ASP A 67 -13.24 18.40 -2.00
C ASP A 67 -13.93 17.25 -1.24
N PRO A 68 -15.06 16.71 -1.75
CA PRO A 68 -15.77 15.62 -1.09
C PRO A 68 -14.95 14.32 -1.06
N ARG A 69 -13.90 14.18 -1.87
CA ARG A 69 -13.04 12.99 -1.90
C ARG A 69 -12.36 12.72 -0.56
N CYS A 70 -12.09 13.76 0.22
CA CYS A 70 -11.36 13.69 1.48
C CYS A 70 -12.24 13.50 2.73
N ASN A 71 -13.57 13.46 2.56
CA ASN A 71 -14.52 13.62 3.68
C ASN A 71 -15.14 12.29 4.17
N SER A 72 -14.76 11.15 3.60
CA SER A 72 -15.07 9.81 4.13
C SER A 72 -14.02 8.80 3.69
N ILE A 73 -13.89 7.69 4.43
CA ILE A 73 -13.03 6.58 4.01
C ILE A 73 -13.55 5.94 2.72
N GLU A 74 -14.87 5.80 2.59
CA GLU A 74 -15.48 5.25 1.38
C GLU A 74 -15.11 6.03 0.12
N MET A 75 -15.20 7.36 0.16
CA MET A 75 -14.84 8.18 -0.99
C MET A 75 -13.33 8.14 -1.25
N ALA A 76 -12.52 8.08 -0.19
CA ALA A 76 -11.07 7.94 -0.32
C ALA A 76 -10.68 6.61 -0.97
N VAL A 77 -11.31 5.49 -0.60
CA VAL A 77 -11.12 4.18 -1.23
C VAL A 77 -11.50 4.24 -2.71
N ARG A 78 -12.67 4.78 -3.04
CA ARG A 78 -13.13 4.93 -4.43
C ARG A 78 -12.14 5.75 -5.27
N ASN A 79 -11.66 6.88 -4.73
CA ASN A 79 -10.67 7.73 -5.39
C ASN A 79 -9.34 6.99 -5.59
N ALA A 80 -8.83 6.32 -4.56
CA ALA A 80 -7.59 5.57 -4.62
C ALA A 80 -7.64 4.43 -5.66
N CYS A 81 -8.76 3.70 -5.74
CA CYS A 81 -8.96 2.69 -6.79
C CYS A 81 -9.01 3.32 -8.18
N ALA A 82 -9.82 4.39 -8.37
CA ALA A 82 -10.00 5.03 -9.66
C ALA A 82 -8.71 5.67 -10.21
N THR A 83 -7.82 6.10 -9.32
CA THR A 83 -6.54 6.73 -9.68
C THR A 83 -5.34 5.80 -9.50
N GLU A 84 -5.57 4.51 -9.27
CA GLU A 84 -4.52 3.48 -9.11
C GLU A 84 -3.44 3.86 -8.09
N LEU A 85 -3.86 4.39 -6.95
CA LEU A 85 -2.97 4.67 -5.82
C LEU A 85 -2.69 3.38 -5.05
N LEU A 86 -1.60 3.38 -4.27
CA LEU A 86 -1.26 2.25 -3.40
C LEU A 86 -2.32 2.05 -2.31
N GLY A 87 -2.94 3.13 -1.85
CA GLY A 87 -4.01 3.08 -0.87
C GLY A 87 -4.24 4.40 -0.14
N ILE A 88 -4.72 4.32 1.09
CA ILE A 88 -5.20 5.47 1.86
C ILE A 88 -4.53 5.60 3.23
N VAL A 89 -4.53 6.82 3.76
CA VAL A 89 -4.12 7.13 5.14
C VAL A 89 -5.30 7.79 5.83
N ALA A 90 -6.00 7.03 6.67
CA ALA A 90 -7.25 7.45 7.31
C ALA A 90 -7.03 8.06 8.70
N HIS A 91 -7.91 8.97 9.10
CA HIS A 91 -7.91 9.46 10.47
C HIS A 91 -8.40 8.38 11.44
N THR A 92 -7.65 8.14 12.52
CA THR A 92 -7.90 7.03 13.45
C THR A 92 -9.28 7.09 14.11
N GLU A 93 -9.79 8.28 14.41
CA GLU A 93 -11.13 8.43 15.01
C GLU A 93 -12.22 7.74 14.18
N ASP A 94 -12.13 7.82 12.85
CA ASP A 94 -13.14 7.23 11.97
C ASP A 94 -13.07 5.70 12.00
N LEU A 95 -11.84 5.15 12.01
CA LEU A 95 -11.61 3.71 12.14
C LEU A 95 -12.03 3.15 13.50
N LEU A 96 -11.86 3.91 14.57
CA LEU A 96 -12.31 3.48 15.91
C LEU A 96 -13.83 3.50 16.03
N ARG A 97 -14.50 4.44 15.35
CA ARG A 97 -15.96 4.52 15.32
C ARG A 97 -16.58 3.42 14.47
N ASP A 98 -15.98 3.08 13.34
CA ASP A 98 -16.43 2.00 12.47
C ASP A 98 -15.24 1.19 11.92
N GLN A 99 -14.97 0.07 12.60
CA GLN A 99 -13.84 -0.80 12.30
C GLN A 99 -14.01 -1.54 10.96
N THR A 100 -15.24 -1.63 10.43
CA THR A 100 -15.49 -2.27 9.13
C THR A 100 -14.87 -1.49 7.97
N GLN A 101 -14.53 -0.21 8.18
CA GLN A 101 -13.87 0.62 7.18
C GLN A 101 -12.42 0.19 6.91
N VAL A 102 -11.78 -0.55 7.82
CA VAL A 102 -10.49 -1.20 7.53
C VAL A 102 -10.68 -2.20 6.39
N ASN A 103 -11.71 -3.05 6.49
CA ASN A 103 -12.02 -4.06 5.49
C ASN A 103 -12.38 -3.42 4.14
N MET A 104 -13.08 -2.29 4.16
CA MET A 104 -13.42 -1.58 2.92
C MET A 104 -12.18 -1.25 2.07
N ALA A 105 -11.07 -0.84 2.69
CA ALA A 105 -9.83 -0.60 1.96
C ALA A 105 -9.16 -1.92 1.56
N THR A 106 -9.03 -2.88 2.48
CA THR A 106 -8.30 -4.12 2.23
C THR A 106 -8.99 -5.05 1.22
N ASP A 107 -10.32 -5.11 1.23
CA ASP A 107 -11.12 -5.90 0.29
C ASP A 107 -11.02 -5.35 -1.14
N ASN A 108 -10.69 -4.07 -1.29
CA ASN A 108 -10.36 -3.43 -2.56
C ASN A 108 -8.87 -3.54 -2.94
N GLY A 109 -8.09 -4.33 -2.19
CA GLY A 109 -6.65 -4.52 -2.43
C GLY A 109 -5.78 -3.31 -2.09
N LEU A 110 -6.31 -2.33 -1.34
CA LEU A 110 -5.57 -1.12 -0.95
C LEU A 110 -4.80 -1.31 0.36
N ILE A 111 -3.64 -0.66 0.44
CA ILE A 111 -2.91 -0.51 1.70
C ILE A 111 -3.57 0.59 2.53
N ILE A 112 -3.87 0.31 3.79
CA ILE A 112 -4.45 1.28 4.73
C ILE A 112 -3.50 1.59 5.87
N PHE A 113 -3.18 2.88 6.01
CA PHE A 113 -2.49 3.46 7.15
C PHE A 113 -3.47 4.29 7.99
N CYS A 114 -3.13 4.60 9.23
CA CYS A 114 -3.84 5.62 10.00
C CYS A 114 -2.94 6.65 10.67
N TRP A 115 -3.52 7.82 10.96
CA TRP A 115 -2.91 8.93 11.67
C TRP A 115 -3.92 9.57 12.62
N GLY A 116 -3.43 10.32 13.61
CA GLY A 116 -4.28 11.07 14.54
C GLY A 116 -3.87 10.87 15.99
N ASP A 117 -4.36 11.76 16.85
CA ASP A 117 -3.95 11.84 18.26
C ASP A 117 -4.28 10.56 19.05
N ASP A 118 -5.33 9.83 18.65
CA ASP A 118 -5.74 8.57 19.29
C ASP A 118 -4.67 7.48 19.16
N ASN A 119 -3.73 7.62 18.23
CA ASN A 119 -2.62 6.69 18.06
C ASN A 119 -1.56 6.81 19.17
N ASN A 120 -1.61 7.83 20.02
CA ASN A 120 -0.66 8.02 21.14
C ASN A 120 -1.06 7.22 22.40
N SER A 121 -1.58 6.01 22.21
CA SER A 121 -1.99 5.07 23.26
C SER A 121 -1.59 3.64 22.91
N LYS A 122 -0.95 2.92 23.86
CA LYS A 122 -0.54 1.51 23.66
C LYS A 122 -1.74 0.61 23.36
N ASP A 123 -2.87 0.86 24.01
CA ASP A 123 -4.08 0.06 23.83
C ASP A 123 -4.70 0.31 22.44
N THR A 124 -4.77 1.57 22.01
CA THR A 124 -5.25 1.92 20.66
C THR A 124 -4.35 1.31 19.59
N ILE A 125 -3.02 1.45 19.73
CA ILE A 125 -2.05 0.85 18.79
C ILE A 125 -2.24 -0.67 18.71
N LYS A 126 -2.38 -1.34 19.86
CA LYS A 126 -2.57 -2.80 19.92
C LYS A 126 -3.89 -3.20 19.25
N HIS A 127 -4.96 -2.44 19.50
CA HIS A 127 -6.26 -2.68 18.90
C HIS A 127 -6.23 -2.48 17.39
N LEU A 128 -5.71 -1.37 16.88
CA LEU A 128 -5.58 -1.12 15.44
C LEU A 128 -4.76 -2.19 14.72
N LYS A 129 -3.67 -2.67 15.35
CA LYS A 129 -2.90 -3.83 14.84
C LYS A 129 -3.75 -5.09 14.74
N SER A 130 -4.61 -5.35 15.73
CA SER A 130 -5.50 -6.52 15.71
C SER A 130 -6.57 -6.46 14.62
N LEU A 131 -6.89 -5.26 14.11
CA LEU A 131 -7.80 -5.06 12.99
C LEU A 131 -7.14 -5.28 11.62
N GLY A 132 -5.84 -5.55 11.56
CA GLY A 132 -5.14 -5.77 10.30
C GLY A 132 -4.73 -4.48 9.57
N ILE A 133 -4.64 -3.34 10.28
CA ILE A 133 -4.11 -2.12 9.66
C ILE A 133 -2.63 -2.29 9.30
N HIS A 134 -2.22 -1.76 8.15
CA HIS A 134 -0.88 -2.00 7.61
C HIS A 134 0.20 -1.09 8.24
N ALA A 135 -0.16 0.14 8.60
CA ALA A 135 0.72 1.01 9.39
C ALA A 135 -0.07 2.00 10.23
N ILE A 136 0.56 2.44 11.32
CA ILE A 136 0.03 3.41 12.28
C ILE A 136 1.07 4.51 12.41
N ILE A 137 0.67 5.76 12.18
CA ILE A 137 1.49 6.97 12.32
C ILE A 137 1.21 7.57 13.70
N TYR A 138 2.23 7.63 14.54
CA TYR A 138 2.12 8.09 15.94
C TYR A 138 3.42 8.76 16.40
N ASP A 139 3.31 9.57 17.45
CA ASP A 139 4.43 10.28 18.05
C ASP A 139 5.13 9.42 19.12
N LYS A 140 6.26 9.90 19.67
CA LYS A 140 6.94 9.25 20.82
C LYS A 140 7.21 7.75 20.60
N MET A 141 7.80 7.44 19.44
CA MET A 141 8.14 6.06 19.06
C MET A 141 8.99 5.32 20.10
N ASP A 142 9.80 6.04 20.88
CA ASP A 142 10.63 5.53 21.96
C ASP A 142 9.82 5.01 23.16
N ILE A 143 8.60 5.52 23.37
CA ILE A 143 7.73 5.14 24.49
C ILE A 143 6.81 3.97 24.10
N PHE A 144 6.33 3.99 22.85
CA PHE A 144 5.29 3.06 22.39
C PHE A 144 5.81 1.86 21.60
N SER A 145 7.09 1.84 21.20
CA SER A 145 7.71 0.71 20.52
C SER A 145 8.88 0.14 21.30
N ASP A 146 8.69 -1.05 21.86
CA ASP A 146 9.76 -1.80 22.54
C ASP A 146 10.68 -2.57 21.55
N LYS A 147 10.42 -2.48 20.24
CA LYS A 147 11.19 -3.18 19.21
C LYS A 147 12.53 -2.49 18.91
N ALA A 148 13.62 -3.21 19.12
CA ALA A 148 14.96 -2.80 18.69
C ALA A 148 15.12 -2.77 17.16
N VAL A 149 14.43 -3.66 16.45
CA VAL A 149 14.43 -3.74 14.98
C VAL A 149 13.03 -3.43 14.46
N LYS A 150 12.93 -2.39 13.61
CA LYS A 150 11.68 -1.95 12.99
C LYS A 150 11.64 -2.46 11.54
N GLU A 151 10.87 -3.51 11.32
CA GLU A 151 10.65 -4.05 9.98
C GLU A 151 9.53 -3.27 9.26
N SER A 152 9.73 -2.99 7.97
CA SER A 152 8.75 -2.27 7.15
C SER A 152 7.72 -3.26 6.61
N VAL A 153 6.44 -2.89 6.63
CA VAL A 153 5.37 -3.69 5.99
C VAL A 153 5.66 -3.99 4.52
N PHE A 154 6.29 -3.05 3.80
CA PHE A 154 6.70 -3.23 2.41
C PHE A 154 7.81 -4.25 2.21
N LEU A 155 8.67 -4.46 3.22
CA LEU A 155 9.68 -5.53 3.18
C LEU A 155 9.06 -6.89 3.43
N VAL A 156 8.12 -6.97 4.37
CA VAL A 156 7.45 -8.23 4.74
C VAL A 156 6.65 -8.72 3.54
N GLY A 157 5.81 -7.88 2.95
CA GLY A 157 5.03 -8.22 1.75
C GLY A 157 5.92 -8.58 0.54
N ALA A 158 7.01 -7.86 0.30
CA ALA A 158 7.93 -8.21 -0.81
C ALA A 158 8.60 -9.57 -0.61
N ARG A 159 8.99 -9.92 0.63
CA ARG A 159 9.58 -11.23 0.96
C ARG A 159 8.57 -12.36 0.82
N GLU A 160 7.34 -12.15 1.29
CA GLU A 160 6.26 -13.13 1.16
C GLU A 160 5.90 -13.37 -0.30
N SER A 161 5.74 -12.30 -1.10
CA SER A 161 5.48 -12.42 -2.55
C SER A 161 6.63 -13.09 -3.29
N GLN A 162 7.88 -12.75 -2.96
CA GLN A 162 9.06 -13.41 -3.55
C GLN A 162 9.13 -14.89 -3.16
N ALA A 163 8.84 -15.22 -1.90
CA ALA A 163 8.80 -16.60 -1.42
C ALA A 163 7.69 -17.41 -2.11
N ALA A 164 6.50 -16.83 -2.25
CA ALA A 164 5.37 -17.44 -2.96
C ALA A 164 5.72 -17.71 -4.43
N LEU A 165 6.33 -16.74 -5.12
CA LEU A 165 6.78 -16.90 -6.51
C LEU A 165 7.83 -18.01 -6.65
N LEU A 166 8.83 -18.04 -5.77
CA LEU A 166 9.84 -19.10 -5.76
C LEU A 166 9.22 -20.48 -5.48
N GLN A 167 8.20 -20.53 -4.62
CA GLN A 167 7.49 -21.77 -4.32
C GLN A 167 6.69 -22.27 -5.53
N GLN A 168 6.04 -21.35 -6.27
CA GLN A 168 5.34 -21.65 -7.52
C GLN A 168 6.30 -22.24 -8.57
N ILE A 169 7.43 -21.59 -8.81
CA ILE A 169 8.48 -22.05 -9.75
C ILE A 169 8.97 -23.45 -9.37
N ASN A 170 9.16 -23.71 -8.07
CA ASN A 170 9.59 -25.03 -7.59
C ASN A 170 8.52 -26.12 -7.77
N ILE A 171 7.23 -25.77 -7.74
CA ILE A 171 6.14 -26.70 -8.04
C ILE A 171 6.12 -27.01 -9.53
N GLU A 172 6.20 -26.01 -10.39
CA GLU A 172 6.25 -26.16 -11.85
C GLU A 172 7.43 -27.03 -12.29
N ASN A 173 8.63 -26.74 -11.80
CA ASN A 173 9.83 -27.53 -12.09
C ASN A 173 9.68 -29.01 -11.69
N ARG A 174 9.01 -29.30 -10.56
CA ARG A 174 8.76 -30.68 -10.12
C ARG A 174 7.74 -31.38 -11.00
N TYR A 175 6.70 -30.67 -11.45
CA TYR A 175 5.73 -31.20 -12.41
C TYR A 175 6.39 -31.54 -13.75
N GLU A 176 7.27 -30.67 -14.26
CA GLU A 176 8.00 -30.94 -15.50
C GLU A 176 8.93 -32.15 -15.38
N GLN A 177 9.64 -32.28 -14.26
CA GLN A 177 10.51 -33.44 -14.01
C GLN A 177 9.72 -34.75 -13.89
N ALA A 178 8.57 -34.74 -13.19
CA ALA A 178 7.71 -35.91 -13.07
C ALA A 178 7.14 -36.33 -14.43
N ASN A 179 6.64 -35.38 -15.22
CA ASN A 179 6.13 -35.64 -16.57
C ASN A 179 7.23 -36.14 -17.53
N HIS A 180 8.47 -35.64 -17.39
CA HIS A 180 9.59 -36.12 -18.18
C HIS A 180 9.97 -37.57 -17.81
N HIS A 181 9.93 -37.90 -16.52
CA HIS A 181 10.20 -39.25 -16.04
C HIS A 181 9.11 -40.25 -16.48
N ASP A 182 7.84 -39.86 -16.40
CA ASP A 182 6.71 -40.70 -16.86
C ASP A 182 6.75 -40.93 -18.38
N PHE A 183 7.14 -39.92 -19.17
CA PHE A 183 7.33 -40.07 -20.61
C PHE A 183 8.47 -41.04 -20.96
N LEU A 184 9.57 -41.00 -20.19
CA LEU A 184 10.70 -41.92 -20.36
C LEU A 184 10.35 -43.36 -19.96
N ASP A 185 9.49 -43.56 -18.96
CA ASP A 185 9.02 -44.91 -18.59
C ASP A 185 8.02 -45.47 -19.61
N GLN A 186 7.04 -44.68 -20.06
CA GLN A 186 6.08 -45.12 -21.08
C GLN A 186 6.75 -45.47 -22.42
N SER A 187 7.78 -44.70 -22.81
CA SER A 187 8.54 -45.00 -24.03
C SER A 187 9.33 -46.31 -23.91
N LYS A 188 9.95 -46.60 -22.76
CA LYS A 188 10.62 -47.89 -22.48
C LYS A 188 9.67 -49.08 -22.45
N GLU A 189 8.48 -48.93 -21.86
CA GLU A 189 7.46 -49.99 -21.86
C GLU A 189 6.93 -50.29 -23.26
N SER A 190 6.74 -49.26 -24.10
CA SER A 190 6.31 -49.44 -25.50
C SER A 190 7.35 -50.22 -26.33
N LEU A 191 8.64 -49.92 -26.15
CA LEU A 191 9.76 -50.59 -26.82
C LEU A 191 9.90 -52.05 -26.37
N ALA A 192 9.62 -52.35 -25.10
CA ALA A 192 9.64 -53.72 -24.58
C ALA A 192 8.45 -54.57 -25.10
N SER A 193 7.31 -53.95 -25.42
CA SER A 193 6.12 -54.64 -25.94
C SER A 193 6.18 -54.98 -27.43
N ALA A 194 6.94 -54.20 -28.22
CA ALA A 194 7.06 -54.37 -29.68
C ALA A 194 8.13 -55.42 -30.10
N GLY A 195 8.90 -55.95 -29.14
CA GLY A 195 9.98 -56.92 -29.36
C GLY A 195 9.60 -58.40 -29.21
N LYS A 196 8.30 -58.74 -29.24
CA LYS A 196 7.80 -60.13 -29.21
C LYS A 196 7.12 -60.51 -30.51
#